data_AF-A0A5J4QLJ7-F1
#
_entry.id   AF-A0A5J4QLJ7-F1
#
_cell.length_a   1.000
_cell.length_b   1.000
_cell.length_c   1.000
_cell.angle_alpha   90.00
_cell.angle_beta   90.00
_cell.angle_gamma   90.00
#
_symmetry.space_group_name_H-M   'P 1'
#
loop_
_entity.id
_entity.type
_entity.pdbx_description
1 polymer ?
#
loop_
_entity_poly.entity_id
_entity_poly.type
_entity_poly.pdbx_seq_one_letter_code
_entity_poly.pdbx_strand_id
1 'polypeptide(L)'
;MKRIFTYFLGVFVLAFLFSCSDNKVSALKLYSELDLSAAPNTLTEKENQAGWQLLFDGKSFSGWHGYNMQGIPDVWAIEDGSFTMSQTGGQESQDIITDDIYRSFALTVEYKLSKGSNSGIVYQIKEDTIYEFPYETGPEFQLIDQENFPWPVPLEDWQIHGANYAMYPPKVSPYHPINEWNRL
;
A
#
# COMPACT_ATOMS: atom_id res chain seq x y z
N MET A 1 79.97 -16.20 8.53
CA MET A 1 79.39 -14.90 8.94
C MET A 1 78.52 -14.37 7.82
N LYS A 2 77.21 -14.16 8.10
CA LYS A 2 76.22 -13.22 7.51
C LYS A 2 76.31 -12.95 5.98
N ARG A 3 75.27 -13.09 5.15
CA ARG A 3 73.93 -12.48 5.25
C ARG A 3 72.92 -13.18 4.31
N ILE A 4 71.71 -13.40 4.81
CA ILE A 4 70.54 -13.87 4.08
C ILE A 4 69.91 -12.67 3.36
N PHE A 5 69.67 -12.77 2.05
CA PHE A 5 68.88 -11.82 1.28
C PHE A 5 67.42 -12.28 1.31
N THR A 6 66.60 -11.62 2.11
CA THR A 6 65.16 -11.88 2.19
C THR A 6 64.45 -11.06 1.09
N TYR A 7 63.90 -11.73 0.10
CA TYR A 7 62.99 -11.11 -0.87
C TYR A 7 61.65 -10.82 -0.18
N PHE A 8 61.30 -9.54 -0.05
CA PHE A 8 59.96 -9.12 0.32
C PHE A 8 59.04 -9.30 -0.90
N LEU A 9 58.27 -10.38 -0.92
CA LEU A 9 57.16 -10.56 -1.85
C LEU A 9 55.95 -9.82 -1.25
N GLY A 10 55.71 -8.60 -1.70
CA GLY A 10 54.50 -7.84 -1.35
C GLY A 10 53.27 -8.48 -1.99
N VAL A 11 52.44 -9.14 -1.19
CA VAL A 11 51.12 -9.61 -1.62
C VAL A 11 50.17 -8.41 -1.61
N PHE A 12 49.85 -7.89 -2.79
CA PHE A 12 48.75 -6.95 -2.98
C PHE A 12 47.43 -7.72 -2.90
N VAL A 13 46.76 -7.65 -1.76
CA VAL A 13 45.36 -8.10 -1.63
C VAL A 13 44.48 -7.03 -2.25
N LEU A 14 44.05 -7.24 -3.51
CA LEU A 14 42.94 -6.48 -4.08
C LEU A 14 41.65 -6.93 -3.37
N ALA A 15 41.25 -6.18 -2.35
CA ALA A 15 39.89 -6.27 -1.84
C ALA A 15 38.96 -5.66 -2.90
N PHE A 16 38.28 -6.50 -3.67
CA PHE A 16 37.16 -6.07 -4.49
C PHE A 16 36.02 -5.67 -3.55
N LEU A 17 35.96 -4.37 -3.24
CA LEU A 17 34.76 -3.76 -2.69
C LEU A 17 33.69 -3.82 -3.78
N PHE A 18 32.86 -4.87 -3.76
CA PHE A 18 31.57 -4.82 -4.44
C PHE A 18 30.74 -3.76 -3.72
N SER A 19 30.86 -2.52 -4.19
CA SER A 19 29.87 -1.49 -3.92
C SER A 19 28.55 -2.01 -4.44
N CYS A 20 27.61 -2.34 -3.55
CA CYS A 20 26.23 -2.53 -3.94
C CYS A 20 25.81 -1.28 -4.72
N SER A 21 25.55 -1.42 -6.02
CA SER A 21 24.86 -0.38 -6.76
C SER A 21 23.47 -0.28 -6.15
N ASP A 22 23.15 0.85 -5.52
CA ASP A 22 21.81 1.23 -5.10
C ASP A 22 20.92 1.36 -6.35
N ASN A 23 20.52 0.23 -6.92
CA ASN A 23 19.51 0.15 -7.97
C ASN A 23 18.14 0.35 -7.30
N LYS A 24 17.87 1.59 -6.86
CA LYS A 24 16.55 1.97 -6.39
C LYS A 24 15.57 1.77 -7.53
N VAL A 25 14.68 0.80 -7.38
CA VAL A 25 13.58 0.59 -8.30
C VAL A 25 12.64 1.79 -8.17
N SER A 26 12.37 2.50 -9.28
CA SER A 26 11.46 3.65 -9.26
C SER A 26 10.01 3.19 -9.29
N ALA A 27 9.11 3.96 -8.67
CA ALA A 27 7.67 3.69 -8.72
C ALA A 27 7.13 3.61 -10.16
N LEU A 28 7.63 4.47 -11.06
CA LEU A 28 7.27 4.42 -12.49
C LEU A 28 7.68 3.11 -13.16
N LYS A 29 8.81 2.52 -12.77
CA LYS A 29 9.23 1.22 -13.29
C LYS A 29 8.27 0.12 -12.82
N LEU A 30 7.94 0.08 -11.54
CA LEU A 30 7.00 -0.89 -10.97
C LEU A 30 5.62 -0.75 -11.62
N TYR A 31 5.13 0.48 -11.78
CA TYR A 31 3.85 0.74 -12.43
C TYR A 31 3.82 0.26 -13.89
N SER A 32 4.96 0.31 -14.59
CA SER A 32 5.06 -0.21 -15.98
C SER A 32 4.99 -1.73 -16.08
N GLU A 33 5.11 -2.47 -14.97
CA GLU A 33 5.01 -3.93 -14.93
C GLU A 33 3.55 -4.40 -14.98
N LEU A 34 2.59 -3.55 -14.56
CA LEU A 34 1.16 -3.84 -14.58
C LEU A 34 0.60 -3.90 -16.02
N ASP A 35 -0.45 -4.70 -16.23
CA ASP A 35 -1.26 -4.69 -17.44
C ASP A 35 -2.63 -4.07 -17.15
N LEU A 36 -2.78 -2.79 -17.51
CA LEU A 36 -3.97 -2.02 -17.20
C LEU A 36 -5.22 -2.47 -17.99
N SER A 37 -5.07 -3.39 -18.94
CA SER A 37 -6.15 -3.96 -19.75
C SER A 37 -6.60 -5.34 -19.28
N ALA A 38 -5.93 -5.90 -18.26
CA ALA A 38 -6.29 -7.19 -17.68
C ALA A 38 -7.71 -7.19 -17.10
N ALA A 39 -8.32 -8.38 -17.03
CA ALA A 39 -9.59 -8.54 -16.34
C ALA A 39 -9.41 -8.26 -14.83
N PRO A 40 -10.40 -7.64 -14.15
CA PRO A 40 -10.31 -7.38 -12.72
C PRO A 40 -10.05 -8.65 -11.92
N ASN A 41 -9.29 -8.51 -10.83
CA ASN A 41 -8.95 -9.59 -9.89
C ASN A 41 -8.28 -10.80 -10.57
N THR A 42 -7.39 -10.55 -11.53
CA THR A 42 -6.55 -11.56 -12.18
C THR A 42 -5.12 -11.06 -12.32
N LEU A 43 -4.16 -11.99 -12.38
CA LEU A 43 -2.78 -11.69 -12.72
C LEU A 43 -2.50 -12.16 -14.14
N THR A 44 -1.92 -11.28 -14.95
CA THR A 44 -1.35 -11.64 -16.24
C THR A 44 -0.06 -12.42 -16.06
N GLU A 45 0.37 -13.12 -17.12
CA GLU A 45 1.68 -13.80 -17.13
C GLU A 45 2.84 -12.81 -16.86
N LYS A 46 2.74 -11.60 -17.39
CA LYS A 46 3.71 -10.52 -17.17
C LYS A 46 3.80 -10.13 -15.70
N GLU A 47 2.66 -9.95 -15.04
CA GLU A 47 2.59 -9.59 -13.62
C GLU A 47 3.10 -10.72 -12.74
N ASN A 48 2.73 -11.97 -13.03
CA ASN A 48 3.28 -13.15 -12.34
C ASN A 48 4.81 -13.23 -12.46
N GLN A 49 5.36 -13.00 -13.66
CA GLN A 49 6.82 -13.01 -13.89
C GLN A 49 7.53 -11.85 -13.19
N ALA A 50 6.86 -10.71 -13.03
CA ALA A 50 7.36 -9.56 -12.27
C ALA A 50 7.22 -9.76 -10.74
N GLY A 51 6.54 -10.82 -10.29
CA GLY A 51 6.39 -11.16 -8.88
C GLY A 51 5.22 -10.47 -8.18
N TRP A 52 4.25 -9.97 -8.94
CA TRP A 52 2.99 -9.47 -8.36
C TRP A 52 2.18 -10.62 -7.78
N GLN A 53 1.45 -10.30 -6.71
CA GLN A 53 0.55 -11.24 -6.03
C GLN A 53 -0.85 -10.64 -5.96
N LEU A 54 -1.85 -11.50 -6.05
CA LEU A 54 -3.23 -11.09 -5.93
C LEU A 54 -3.63 -11.11 -4.46
N LEU A 55 -3.96 -9.95 -3.89
CA LEU A 55 -4.46 -9.85 -2.51
C LEU A 55 -5.96 -10.11 -2.41
N PHE A 56 -6.71 -10.00 -3.51
CA PHE A 56 -8.15 -10.21 -3.54
C PHE A 56 -8.58 -10.90 -4.84
N ASP A 57 -9.30 -12.01 -4.70
CA ASP A 57 -9.74 -12.88 -5.81
C ASP A 57 -11.07 -12.44 -6.46
N GLY A 58 -11.68 -11.36 -5.96
CA GLY A 58 -12.99 -10.89 -6.41
C GLY A 58 -14.18 -11.67 -5.83
N LYS A 59 -13.97 -12.63 -4.94
CA LYS A 59 -14.99 -13.64 -4.57
C LYS A 59 -15.02 -13.99 -3.09
N SER A 60 -13.90 -13.86 -2.39
CA SER A 60 -13.78 -14.21 -0.97
C SER A 60 -12.93 -13.21 -0.21
N PHE A 61 -13.12 -13.18 1.10
CA PHE A 61 -12.25 -12.45 2.03
C PHE A 61 -11.00 -13.28 2.43
N SER A 62 -10.62 -14.27 1.62
CA SER A 62 -9.43 -15.08 1.92
C SER A 62 -8.19 -14.20 1.97
N GLY A 63 -7.41 -14.32 3.04
CA GLY A 63 -6.24 -13.45 3.26
C GLY A 63 -6.57 -12.13 3.97
N TRP A 64 -7.79 -11.96 4.48
CA TRP A 64 -8.23 -10.76 5.19
C TRP A 64 -9.00 -11.08 6.47
N HIS A 65 -8.87 -10.20 7.45
CA HIS A 65 -9.67 -10.16 8.68
C HIS A 65 -9.89 -8.71 9.13
N GLY A 66 -10.83 -8.48 10.05
CA GLY A 66 -11.02 -7.17 10.67
C GLY A 66 -9.88 -6.83 11.64
N TYR A 67 -9.45 -5.57 11.67
CA TYR A 67 -8.40 -5.11 12.58
C TYR A 67 -8.77 -5.38 14.04
N ASN A 68 -7.90 -6.09 14.77
CA ASN A 68 -8.10 -6.59 16.13
C ASN A 68 -9.36 -7.48 16.29
N MET A 69 -9.86 -8.08 15.21
CA MET A 69 -11.07 -8.90 15.19
C MET A 69 -10.80 -10.31 14.67
N GLN A 70 -11.69 -11.24 15.01
CA GLN A 70 -11.75 -12.54 14.36
C GLN A 70 -12.82 -12.48 13.25
N GLY A 71 -12.43 -12.78 12.02
CA GLY A 71 -13.31 -12.72 10.85
C GLY A 71 -13.49 -11.30 10.32
N ILE A 72 -14.48 -11.12 9.45
CA ILE A 72 -14.74 -9.86 8.73
C ILE A 72 -15.88 -9.09 9.41
N PRO A 73 -15.76 -7.76 9.60
CA PRO A 73 -16.86 -6.95 10.12
C PRO A 73 -18.08 -6.99 9.20
N ASP A 74 -19.29 -7.06 9.75
CA ASP A 74 -20.55 -7.20 9.01
C ASP A 74 -20.86 -6.03 8.04
N VAL A 75 -20.12 -4.93 8.14
CA VAL A 75 -20.24 -3.77 7.23
C VAL A 75 -19.51 -3.98 5.91
N TRP A 76 -18.70 -5.04 5.78
CA TRP A 76 -18.01 -5.38 4.54
C TRP A 76 -18.73 -6.50 3.79
N ALA A 77 -18.95 -6.28 2.50
CA ALA A 77 -19.48 -7.25 1.57
C ALA A 77 -18.60 -7.35 0.33
N ILE A 78 -18.83 -8.39 -0.49
CA ILE A 78 -18.27 -8.50 -1.83
C ILE A 78 -19.40 -8.26 -2.83
N GLU A 79 -19.31 -7.16 -3.56
CA GLU A 79 -20.31 -6.76 -4.56
C GLU A 79 -19.60 -6.45 -5.88
N ASP A 80 -20.09 -7.03 -6.98
CA ASP A 80 -19.50 -6.88 -8.32
C ASP A 80 -17.98 -7.10 -8.37
N GLY A 81 -17.50 -8.08 -7.60
CA GLY A 81 -16.08 -8.41 -7.52
C GLY A 81 -15.22 -7.36 -6.82
N SER A 82 -15.80 -6.59 -5.90
CA SER A 82 -15.13 -5.52 -5.13
C SER A 82 -15.43 -5.69 -3.64
N PHE A 83 -14.48 -5.36 -2.77
CA PHE A 83 -14.81 -5.11 -1.37
C PHE A 83 -15.63 -3.82 -1.29
N THR A 84 -16.82 -3.93 -0.70
CA THR A 84 -17.76 -2.82 -0.56
C THR A 84 -18.13 -2.67 0.90
N MET A 85 -17.88 -1.47 1.45
CA MET A 85 -18.31 -1.11 2.80
C MET A 85 -19.73 -0.50 2.75
N SER A 86 -20.57 -0.90 3.70
CA SER A 86 -21.92 -0.37 3.86
C SER A 86 -21.90 1.14 4.14
N GLN A 87 -22.80 1.88 3.49
CA GLN A 87 -23.00 3.31 3.73
C GLN A 87 -23.69 3.62 5.07
N THR A 88 -24.12 2.59 5.80
CA THR A 88 -24.82 2.73 7.08
C THR A 88 -24.31 1.73 8.11
N GLY A 89 -24.33 2.11 9.39
CA GLY A 89 -23.89 1.23 10.48
C GLY A 89 -22.38 1.05 10.59
N GLY A 90 -21.60 1.69 9.71
CA GLY A 90 -20.14 1.78 9.81
C GLY A 90 -19.71 2.49 11.09
N GLN A 91 -18.71 1.92 11.74
CA GLN A 91 -17.95 2.48 12.84
C GLN A 91 -16.48 2.53 12.44
N GLU A 92 -15.71 3.42 13.06
CA GLU A 92 -14.30 3.63 12.74
C GLU A 92 -13.45 2.37 13.02
N SER A 93 -13.83 1.53 13.99
CA SER A 93 -13.10 0.32 14.38
C SER A 93 -13.44 -0.92 13.52
N GLN A 94 -13.75 -0.74 12.23
CA GLN A 94 -14.24 -1.82 11.36
C GLN A 94 -13.41 -1.96 10.08
N ASP A 95 -12.15 -1.53 10.11
CA ASP A 95 -11.21 -1.75 9.02
C ASP A 95 -10.91 -3.23 8.80
N ILE A 96 -10.61 -3.60 7.55
CA ILE A 96 -10.07 -4.91 7.20
C ILE A 96 -8.58 -4.81 6.87
N ILE A 97 -7.83 -5.84 7.21
CA ILE A 97 -6.39 -5.91 7.03
C ILE A 97 -6.00 -7.25 6.42
N THR A 98 -4.81 -7.31 5.83
CA THR A 98 -4.25 -8.54 5.30
C THR A 98 -3.82 -9.49 6.43
N ASP A 99 -3.99 -10.79 6.23
CA ASP A 99 -3.45 -11.82 7.12
C ASP A 99 -1.91 -11.82 7.14
N ASP A 100 -1.30 -11.49 5.98
CA ASP A 100 0.14 -11.42 5.80
C ASP A 100 0.73 -10.04 6.16
N ILE A 101 1.99 -10.04 6.59
CA ILE A 101 2.75 -8.83 6.94
C ILE A 101 3.75 -8.49 5.84
N TYR A 102 3.69 -7.25 5.35
CA TYR A 102 4.56 -6.74 4.29
C TYR A 102 5.53 -5.68 4.82
N ARG A 103 6.80 -5.76 4.41
CA ARG A 103 7.83 -4.78 4.78
C ARG A 103 8.20 -3.85 3.63
N SER A 104 8.67 -4.41 2.53
CA SER A 104 9.02 -3.67 1.31
C SER A 104 8.13 -4.19 0.20
N PHE A 105 7.23 -3.34 -0.28
CA PHE A 105 6.20 -3.72 -1.24
C PHE A 105 5.93 -2.59 -2.22
N ALA A 106 5.34 -2.96 -3.35
CA ALA A 106 4.60 -2.08 -4.23
C ALA A 106 3.14 -2.55 -4.17
N LEU A 107 2.21 -1.61 -4.02
CA LEU A 107 0.77 -1.90 -3.98
C LEU A 107 0.13 -1.16 -5.14
N THR A 108 -0.78 -1.83 -5.84
CA THR A 108 -1.75 -1.19 -6.70
C THR A 108 -3.14 -1.63 -6.29
N VAL A 109 -4.09 -0.72 -6.34
CA VAL A 109 -5.49 -0.98 -6.01
C VAL A 109 -6.37 -0.05 -6.81
N GLU A 110 -7.50 -0.58 -7.25
CA GLU A 110 -8.60 0.22 -7.76
C GLU A 110 -9.63 0.46 -6.67
N TYR A 111 -10.13 1.69 -6.59
CA TYR A 111 -11.12 2.07 -5.61
C TYR A 111 -12.12 3.05 -6.21
N LYS A 112 -13.31 3.10 -5.62
CA LYS A 112 -14.40 3.97 -6.06
C LYS A 112 -15.08 4.57 -4.84
N LEU A 113 -15.23 5.89 -4.86
CA LEU A 113 -15.79 6.65 -3.74
C LEU A 113 -17.25 7.01 -4.01
N SER A 114 -18.10 6.86 -3.00
CA SER A 114 -19.44 7.43 -3.00
C SER A 114 -19.44 8.86 -2.45
N LYS A 115 -20.53 9.60 -2.69
CA LYS A 115 -20.66 10.98 -2.19
C LYS A 115 -20.44 11.06 -0.68
N GLY A 116 -19.57 11.96 -0.24
CA GLY A 116 -19.25 12.23 1.16
C GLY A 116 -18.49 11.10 1.87
N SER A 117 -17.96 10.12 1.12
CA SER A 117 -17.17 9.02 1.70
C SER A 117 -15.83 9.51 2.26
N ASN A 118 -15.38 8.81 3.29
CA ASN A 118 -14.05 8.92 3.88
C ASN A 118 -13.57 7.50 4.18
N SER A 119 -12.41 7.15 3.66
CA SER A 119 -11.76 5.85 3.76
C SER A 119 -10.24 6.06 3.64
N GLY A 120 -9.46 5.00 3.69
CA GLY A 120 -8.02 5.11 3.60
C GLY A 120 -7.36 3.77 3.31
N ILE A 121 -6.13 3.83 2.82
CA ILE A 121 -5.24 2.68 2.74
C ILE A 121 -4.14 2.90 3.76
N VAL A 122 -4.24 2.20 4.88
CA VAL A 122 -3.24 2.27 5.96
C VAL A 122 -2.21 1.15 5.74
N TYR A 123 -0.93 1.46 5.91
CA TYR A 123 0.16 0.50 5.69
C TYR A 123 1.18 0.52 6.81
N GLN A 124 1.95 -0.57 6.96
CA GLN A 124 2.90 -0.77 8.06
C GLN A 124 2.24 -0.65 9.45
N ILE A 125 0.99 -1.12 9.55
CA ILE A 125 0.21 -1.15 10.79
C ILE A 125 0.69 -2.26 11.73
N LYS A 126 0.25 -2.20 12.98
CA LYS A 126 0.43 -3.25 13.97
C LYS A 126 -0.87 -3.45 14.74
N GLU A 127 -1.35 -4.69 14.77
CA GLU A 127 -2.36 -5.11 15.74
C GLU A 127 -1.74 -5.27 17.13
N ASP A 128 -2.40 -4.69 18.13
CA ASP A 128 -2.10 -4.84 19.54
C ASP A 128 -3.32 -4.36 20.34
N THR A 129 -3.55 -4.94 21.52
CA THR A 129 -4.65 -4.56 22.41
C THR A 129 -4.56 -3.11 22.94
N ILE A 130 -3.42 -2.45 22.75
CA ILE A 130 -3.22 -1.05 23.15
C ILE A 130 -3.62 -0.03 22.06
N TYR A 131 -3.89 -0.50 20.84
CA TYR A 131 -4.29 0.34 19.71
C TYR A 131 -5.74 0.00 19.33
N GLU A 132 -6.58 1.01 19.20
CA GLU A 132 -7.98 0.89 18.80
C GLU A 132 -8.13 0.94 17.28
N PHE A 133 -7.29 1.72 16.59
CA PHE A 133 -7.37 1.95 15.14
C PHE A 133 -6.03 1.69 14.42
N PRO A 134 -6.05 1.30 13.14
CA PRO A 134 -4.83 1.02 12.37
C PRO A 134 -3.95 2.27 12.19
N TYR A 135 -4.54 3.45 12.05
CA TYR A 135 -3.81 4.71 11.85
C TYR A 135 -2.97 5.14 13.06
N GLU A 136 -3.16 4.53 14.24
CA GLU A 136 -2.33 4.80 15.42
C GLU A 136 -0.89 4.30 15.24
N THR A 137 -0.67 3.37 14.32
CA THR A 137 0.64 2.75 14.06
C THR A 137 1.12 2.95 12.63
N GLY A 138 0.20 2.94 11.66
CA GLY A 138 0.54 3.04 10.24
C GLY A 138 0.21 4.41 9.63
N PRO A 139 1.05 4.92 8.71
CA PRO A 139 0.64 6.01 7.80
C PRO A 139 -0.51 5.61 6.88
N GLU A 140 -1.26 6.60 6.41
CA GLU A 140 -2.46 6.43 5.60
C GLU A 140 -2.35 7.17 4.27
N PHE A 141 -2.67 6.50 3.17
CA PHE A 141 -3.03 7.14 1.91
C PHE A 141 -4.53 7.48 1.95
N GLN A 142 -4.84 8.77 2.00
CA GLN A 142 -6.19 9.28 2.26
C GLN A 142 -7.11 9.08 1.05
N LEU A 143 -8.31 8.51 1.25
CA LEU A 143 -9.35 8.30 0.25
C LEU A 143 -10.64 9.01 0.65
N ILE A 144 -10.80 10.26 0.25
CA ILE A 144 -11.93 11.10 0.68
C ILE A 144 -12.60 11.83 -0.49
N ASP A 145 -13.92 11.97 -0.41
CA ASP A 145 -14.69 12.92 -1.23
C ASP A 145 -14.53 14.33 -0.65
N GLN A 146 -13.40 14.96 -0.93
CA GLN A 146 -13.04 16.28 -0.40
C GLN A 146 -14.04 17.40 -0.75
N GLU A 147 -14.87 17.23 -1.77
CA GLU A 147 -15.84 18.24 -2.21
C GLU A 147 -17.17 18.16 -1.44
N ASN A 148 -17.57 16.95 -1.02
CA ASN A 148 -18.87 16.73 -0.37
C ASN A 148 -18.77 16.15 1.04
N PHE A 149 -17.57 15.95 1.58
CA PHE A 149 -17.38 15.47 2.94
C PHE A 149 -18.02 16.45 3.94
N PRO A 150 -18.92 15.99 4.83
CA PRO A 150 -19.73 16.86 5.68
C PRO A 150 -18.95 17.39 6.90
N TRP A 151 -17.87 18.13 6.65
CA TRP A 151 -17.05 18.76 7.68
C TRP A 151 -17.45 20.24 7.87
N PRO A 152 -17.42 20.79 9.11
CA PRO A 152 -17.84 22.17 9.36
C PRO A 152 -16.96 23.23 8.69
N VAL A 153 -15.75 22.87 8.26
CA VAL A 153 -14.79 23.74 7.58
C VAL A 153 -14.22 23.03 6.35
N PRO A 154 -13.67 23.76 5.36
CA PRO A 154 -12.93 23.12 4.28
C PRO A 154 -11.77 22.27 4.80
N LEU A 155 -11.51 21.15 4.14
CA LEU A 155 -10.35 20.31 4.42
C LEU A 155 -9.06 21.03 4.03
N GLU A 156 -8.03 20.86 4.86
CA GLU A 156 -6.68 21.32 4.58
C GLU A 156 -5.98 20.40 3.56
N ASP A 157 -4.90 20.89 2.93
CA ASP A 157 -4.17 20.17 1.87
C ASP A 157 -3.56 18.82 2.30
N TRP A 158 -3.31 18.62 3.60
CA TRP A 158 -2.84 17.36 4.18
C TRP A 158 -3.98 16.41 4.59
N GLN A 159 -5.25 16.81 4.38
CA GLN A 159 -6.45 16.03 4.68
C GLN A 159 -7.18 15.53 3.42
N ILE A 160 -6.75 15.95 2.23
CA ILE A 160 -7.43 15.63 0.97
C ILE A 160 -6.95 14.30 0.37
N HIS A 161 -7.64 13.88 -0.69
CA HIS A 161 -7.37 12.67 -1.43
C HIS A 161 -5.90 12.56 -1.86
N GLY A 162 -5.29 11.39 -1.61
CA GLY A 162 -3.91 11.09 -1.94
C GLY A 162 -2.85 11.72 -1.05
N ALA A 163 -3.26 12.47 0.00
CA ALA A 163 -2.34 12.86 1.05
C ALA A 163 -1.80 11.61 1.77
N ASN A 164 -0.53 11.70 2.20
CA ASN A 164 -0.12 10.90 3.35
C ASN A 164 -0.66 11.65 4.57
N TYR A 165 -1.77 11.16 5.13
CA TYR A 165 -2.61 11.93 6.05
C TYR A 165 -1.79 12.52 7.20
N ALA A 166 -1.99 13.82 7.47
CA ALA A 166 -1.27 14.62 8.48
C ALA A 166 0.26 14.70 8.32
N MET A 167 0.83 14.18 7.23
CA MET A 167 2.27 14.12 6.98
C MET A 167 2.68 14.91 5.74
N TYR A 168 2.11 14.59 4.57
CA TYR A 168 2.46 15.24 3.31
C TYR A 168 1.22 15.42 2.43
N PRO A 169 0.99 16.63 1.88
CA PRO A 169 -0.06 16.83 0.89
C PRO A 169 0.30 16.07 -0.40
N PRO A 170 -0.71 15.72 -1.22
CA PRO A 170 -0.45 15.08 -2.49
C PRO A 170 0.28 16.05 -3.43
N LYS A 171 1.24 15.56 -4.22
CA LYS A 171 2.00 16.40 -5.17
C LYS A 171 1.15 16.89 -6.34
N VAL A 172 0.13 16.12 -6.67
CA VAL A 172 -0.88 16.35 -7.70
C VAL A 172 -2.19 15.86 -7.12
N SER A 173 -3.33 16.38 -7.57
CA SER A 173 -4.64 15.89 -7.13
C SER A 173 -5.34 15.09 -8.25
N PRO A 174 -4.91 13.85 -8.56
CA PRO A 174 -5.51 13.04 -9.61
C PRO A 174 -6.62 12.17 -9.01
N TYR A 175 -7.76 12.76 -8.69
CA TYR A 175 -8.95 11.99 -8.36
C TYR A 175 -9.99 12.10 -9.47
N HIS A 176 -10.61 10.98 -9.80
CA HIS A 176 -11.79 10.92 -10.64
C HIS A 176 -13.03 11.33 -9.84
N PRO A 177 -14.09 11.82 -10.52
CA PRO A 177 -15.38 12.09 -9.90
C PRO A 177 -15.92 10.91 -9.07
N ILE A 178 -16.82 11.22 -8.13
CA ILE A 178 -17.54 10.20 -7.36
C ILE A 178 -18.23 9.18 -8.28
N ASN A 179 -18.24 7.92 -7.84
CA ASN A 179 -18.73 6.76 -8.60
C ASN A 179 -17.89 6.36 -9.83
N GLU A 180 -16.72 6.98 -10.06
CA GLU A 180 -15.74 6.50 -11.03
C GLU A 180 -14.59 5.75 -10.35
N TRP A 181 -14.02 4.79 -11.06
CA TRP A 181 -12.87 4.03 -10.60
C TRP A 181 -11.60 4.87 -10.67
N ASN A 182 -10.87 4.89 -9.57
CA ASN A 182 -9.53 5.45 -9.43
C ASN A 182 -8.52 4.30 -9.29
N ARG A 183 -7.24 4.57 -9.56
CA ARG A 183 -6.17 3.59 -9.33
C ARG A 183 -4.97 4.26 -8.64
N LEU A 184 -4.47 3.58 -7.61
CA LEU A 184 -3.18 3.83 -6.96
C LEU A 184 -2.10 2.90 -7.54
#